data_AF-A0A1I7INW6-F1
#
_entry.id   AF-A0A1I7INW6-F1
#
_cell.length_a   1.000
_cell.length_b   1.000
_cell.length_c   1.000
_cell.angle_alpha   90.00
_cell.angle_beta   90.00
_cell.angle_gamma   90.00
#
_symmetry.space_group_name_H-M   'P 1'
#
loop_
_entity.id
_entity.type
_entity.pdbx_description
1 polymer ?
#
loop_
_entity_poly.entity_id
_entity_poly.type
_entity_poly.pdbx_seq_one_letter_code
_entity_poly.pdbx_strand_id
1 'polypeptide(L)'
;MVETADALLRLAQDVWALEQEGANLSQTWYGFETPEAGALKRLHTVNGQALTKLERLAQGLDSRVRSADDGDRPHLQHAYHLVQELIQSRRAVHELVGAQLDGRRAFDEDLRALGLKERAAAQQARKLCDTLKRIH
;
A
#
# COMPACT_ATOMS: atom_id res chain seq x y z
N MET A 1 -14.18 11.07 -15.09
CA MET A 1 -14.50 9.73 -15.62
C MET A 1 -14.61 8.79 -14.43
N VAL A 2 -15.65 7.96 -14.36
CA VAL A 2 -15.76 6.93 -13.32
C VAL A 2 -14.85 5.77 -13.70
N GLU A 3 -13.92 5.36 -12.84
CA GLU A 3 -13.07 4.20 -13.07
C GLU A 3 -13.94 2.91 -13.09
N THR A 4 -13.75 2.05 -14.09
CA THR A 4 -14.51 0.80 -14.23
C THR A 4 -14.10 -0.22 -13.16
N ALA A 5 -14.88 -1.32 -13.01
CA ALA A 5 -14.56 -2.36 -12.01
C ALA A 5 -13.20 -3.00 -12.32
N ASP A 6 -12.96 -3.26 -13.61
CA ASP A 6 -11.69 -3.75 -14.12
C ASP A 6 -10.52 -2.80 -13.84
N ALA A 7 -10.74 -1.49 -14.03
CA ALA A 7 -9.70 -0.50 -13.81
C ALA A 7 -9.30 -0.42 -12.32
N LEU A 8 -10.29 -0.45 -11.43
CA LEU A 8 -10.06 -0.51 -9.98
C LEU A 8 -9.38 -1.80 -9.57
N LEU A 9 -9.80 -2.96 -10.10
CA LEU A 9 -9.15 -4.23 -9.80
C LEU A 9 -7.69 -4.24 -10.28
N ARG A 10 -7.42 -3.73 -11.49
CA ARG A 10 -6.07 -3.63 -12.04
C ARG A 10 -5.19 -2.70 -11.19
N LEU A 11 -5.72 -1.55 -10.76
CA LEU A 11 -4.99 -0.67 -9.85
C LEU A 11 -4.68 -1.36 -8.52
N ALA A 12 -5.60 -2.14 -7.96
CA ALA A 12 -5.35 -2.88 -6.73
C ALA A 12 -4.31 -3.99 -6.91
N GLN A 13 -4.31 -4.68 -8.05
CA GLN A 13 -3.28 -5.66 -8.41
C GLN A 13 -1.90 -5.01 -8.54
N ASP A 14 -1.82 -3.84 -9.18
CA ASP A 14 -0.58 -3.08 -9.28
C ASP A 14 -0.07 -2.66 -7.90
N VAL A 15 -0.96 -2.18 -7.01
CA VAL A 15 -0.60 -1.87 -5.61
C VAL A 15 -0.07 -3.13 -4.92
N TRP A 16 -0.76 -4.26 -5.04
CA TRP A 16 -0.32 -5.51 -4.42
C TRP A 16 1.05 -5.98 -4.93
N ALA A 17 1.37 -5.78 -6.21
CA ALA A 17 2.70 -6.07 -6.74
C ALA A 17 3.79 -5.18 -6.09
N LEU A 18 3.50 -3.88 -5.93
CA LEU A 18 4.41 -2.94 -5.28
C LEU A 18 4.60 -3.25 -3.79
N GLU A 19 3.53 -3.55 -3.05
CA GLU A 19 3.64 -3.94 -1.64
C GLU A 19 4.40 -5.26 -1.46
N GLN A 20 4.26 -6.21 -2.39
CA GLN A 20 5.09 -7.42 -2.40
C GLN A 20 6.56 -7.11 -2.63
N GLU A 21 6.90 -6.19 -3.54
CA GLU A 21 8.28 -5.74 -3.71
C GLU A 21 8.81 -5.09 -2.42
N GLY A 22 8.04 -4.23 -1.76
CA GLY A 22 8.40 -3.63 -0.47
C GLY A 22 8.64 -4.68 0.63
N ALA A 23 7.77 -5.69 0.71
CA ALA A 23 7.90 -6.81 1.65
C ALA A 23 9.14 -7.68 1.36
N ASN A 24 9.48 -7.88 0.08
CA ASN A 24 10.68 -8.62 -0.31
C ASN A 24 11.96 -7.84 0.02
N LEU A 25 11.99 -6.53 -0.25
CA LEU A 25 13.12 -5.66 0.08
C LEU A 25 13.42 -5.62 1.59
N SER A 26 12.38 -5.76 2.41
CA SER A 26 12.46 -5.67 3.87
C SER A 26 12.43 -7.04 4.57
N GLN A 27 12.51 -8.15 3.82
CA GLN A 27 12.34 -9.49 4.35
C GLN A 27 13.33 -9.82 5.47
N THR A 28 14.58 -9.38 5.32
CA THR A 28 15.69 -9.68 6.24
C THR A 28 15.83 -8.67 7.39
N TRP A 29 15.13 -7.54 7.31
CA TRP A 29 15.27 -6.43 8.27
C TRP A 29 14.73 -6.77 9.66
N TYR A 30 13.86 -7.77 9.75
CA TYR A 30 13.40 -8.32 11.02
C TYR A 30 14.53 -9.03 11.80
N GLY A 31 15.54 -9.57 11.10
CA GLY A 31 16.64 -10.33 11.68
C GLY A 31 17.88 -9.51 12.06
N PHE A 32 17.80 -8.17 12.03
CA PHE A 32 18.96 -7.26 12.18
C PHE A 32 20.05 -7.45 11.12
N GLU A 33 19.71 -8.06 9.98
CA GLU A 33 20.60 -8.07 8.84
C GLU A 33 20.66 -6.68 8.22
N THR A 34 21.87 -6.22 7.92
CA THR A 34 22.07 -4.95 7.21
C THR A 34 21.32 -5.00 5.88
N PRO A 35 20.44 -4.04 5.60
CA PRO A 35 19.79 -3.95 4.30
C PRO A 35 20.80 -3.98 3.15
N GLU A 36 20.44 -4.62 2.04
CA GLU A 36 21.21 -4.51 0.80
C GLU A 36 21.44 -3.02 0.46
N ALA A 37 22.62 -2.70 -0.08
CA ALA A 37 22.94 -1.35 -0.52
C ALA A 37 21.85 -0.80 -1.44
N GLY A 38 21.24 0.33 -1.06
CA GLY A 38 20.18 0.97 -1.83
C GLY A 38 18.78 0.37 -1.66
N ALA A 39 18.59 -0.70 -0.89
CA ALA A 39 17.27 -1.28 -0.61
C ALA A 39 16.29 -0.24 -0.02
N LEU A 40 16.81 0.65 0.82
CA LEU A 40 16.01 1.73 1.40
C LEU A 40 15.52 2.75 0.36
N LYS A 41 16.40 3.16 -0.56
CA LYS A 41 16.05 4.07 -1.65
C LYS A 41 15.02 3.44 -2.59
N ARG A 42 15.17 2.14 -2.85
CA ARG A 42 14.18 1.35 -3.60
C ARG A 42 12.85 1.29 -2.89
N LEU A 43 12.84 1.00 -1.58
CA LEU A 43 11.62 0.97 -0.77
C LEU A 43 10.90 2.32 -0.80
N HIS A 44 11.64 3.43 -0.65
CA HIS A 44 11.08 4.79 -0.77
C HIS A 44 10.35 5.00 -2.11
N THR A 45 10.98 4.54 -3.19
CA THR A 45 10.45 4.66 -4.56
C THR A 45 9.19 3.83 -4.76
N VAL A 46 9.24 2.55 -4.36
CA VAL A 46 8.11 1.61 -4.45
C VAL A 46 6.92 2.11 -3.63
N ASN A 47 7.17 2.59 -2.41
CA ASN A 47 6.12 3.14 -1.55
C ASN A 47 5.49 4.41 -2.18
N GLY A 48 6.29 5.32 -2.75
CA GLY A 48 5.76 6.50 -3.45
C GLY A 48 4.88 6.13 -4.67
N GLN A 49 5.26 5.09 -5.41
CA GLN A 49 4.45 4.55 -6.51
C GLN A 49 3.14 3.93 -5.99
N ALA A 50 3.20 3.18 -4.90
CA ALA A 50 2.03 2.57 -4.27
C ALA A 50 1.05 3.65 -3.77
N LEU A 51 1.55 4.70 -3.12
CA LEU A 51 0.77 5.85 -2.67
C LEU A 51 0.00 6.50 -3.83
N THR A 52 0.69 6.79 -4.93
CA THR A 52 0.06 7.41 -6.11
C THR A 52 -1.10 6.55 -6.64
N LYS A 53 -0.94 5.22 -6.66
CA LYS A 53 -1.98 4.29 -7.13
C LYS A 53 -3.11 4.15 -6.11
N LEU A 54 -2.81 4.11 -4.82
CA LEU A 54 -3.79 4.07 -3.74
C LEU A 54 -4.67 5.33 -3.73
N GLU A 55 -4.10 6.51 -3.98
CA GLU A 55 -4.87 7.75 -4.09
C GLU A 55 -5.83 7.73 -5.27
N ARG A 56 -5.40 7.19 -6.42
CA ARG A 56 -6.29 6.96 -7.58
C ARG A 56 -7.40 5.95 -7.26
N LEU A 57 -7.07 4.84 -6.59
CA LEU A 57 -8.05 3.86 -6.12
C LEU A 57 -9.09 4.50 -5.20
N ALA A 58 -8.66 5.33 -4.25
CA ALA A 58 -9.55 6.01 -3.33
C ALA A 58 -10.55 6.91 -4.07
N GLN A 59 -10.08 7.70 -5.05
CA GLN A 59 -10.94 8.57 -5.85
C GLN A 59 -11.96 7.77 -6.67
N GLY A 60 -11.53 6.67 -7.29
CA GLY A 60 -12.41 5.81 -8.07
C GLY A 60 -13.44 5.07 -7.20
N LEU A 61 -13.02 4.55 -6.04
CA LEU A 61 -13.90 3.89 -5.08
C LEU A 61 -14.92 4.87 -4.47
N ASP A 62 -14.52 6.06 -4.05
CA ASP A 62 -15.44 7.09 -3.52
C ASP A 62 -16.54 7.42 -4.54
N SER A 63 -16.16 7.61 -5.81
CA SER A 63 -17.11 7.85 -6.89
C SER A 63 -18.14 6.71 -7.03
N ARG A 64 -17.69 5.45 -6.91
CA ARG A 64 -18.57 4.29 -7.03
C ARG A 64 -19.43 4.03 -5.81
N VAL A 65 -18.92 4.27 -4.60
CA VAL A 65 -19.69 4.17 -3.36
C VAL A 65 -20.91 5.09 -3.42
N ARG A 66 -20.74 6.31 -3.96
CA ARG A 66 -21.82 7.30 -4.10
C ARG A 66 -22.90 6.89 -5.10
N SER A 67 -22.58 6.05 -6.08
CA SER A 67 -23.49 5.60 -7.14
C SER A 67 -23.96 4.15 -6.99
N ALA A 68 -23.48 3.42 -5.98
CA ALA A 68 -23.80 2.02 -5.77
C ALA A 68 -25.19 1.85 -5.14
N ASP A 69 -25.85 0.76 -5.50
CA ASP A 69 -27.07 0.30 -4.83
C ASP A 69 -26.75 -0.21 -3.40
N ASP A 70 -27.80 -0.52 -2.64
CA ASP A 70 -27.64 -0.95 -1.25
C ASP A 70 -26.98 -2.34 -1.11
N GLY A 71 -26.91 -3.14 -2.18
CA GLY A 71 -26.27 -4.45 -2.20
C GLY A 71 -24.76 -4.37 -2.32
N ASP A 72 -24.26 -3.56 -3.26
CA ASP A 72 -22.82 -3.42 -3.52
C ASP A 72 -22.14 -2.39 -2.61
N ARG A 73 -22.90 -1.42 -2.10
CA ARG A 73 -22.36 -0.32 -1.28
C ARG A 73 -21.53 -0.78 -0.07
N PRO A 74 -21.94 -1.79 0.74
CA PRO A 74 -21.13 -2.24 1.87
C PRO A 74 -19.76 -2.80 1.43
N HIS A 75 -19.70 -3.50 0.30
CA HIS A 75 -18.45 -4.07 -0.22
C HIS A 75 -17.52 -2.98 -0.76
N LEU A 76 -18.07 -2.00 -1.48
CA LEU A 76 -17.31 -0.84 -1.98
C LEU A 76 -16.82 0.05 -0.83
N GLN A 77 -17.63 0.25 0.20
CA GLN A 77 -17.22 0.96 1.41
C GLN A 77 -16.10 0.20 2.13
N HIS A 78 -16.19 -1.13 2.24
CA HIS A 78 -15.11 -1.92 2.83
C HIS A 78 -13.80 -1.77 2.04
N ALA A 79 -13.85 -1.89 0.71
CA ALA A 79 -12.69 -1.66 -0.14
C ALA A 79 -12.11 -0.25 0.00
N TYR A 80 -12.96 0.78 0.09
CA TYR A 80 -12.54 2.16 0.32
C TYR A 80 -11.81 2.32 1.67
N HIS A 81 -12.33 1.73 2.75
CA HIS A 81 -11.67 1.76 4.06
C HIS A 81 -10.30 1.08 4.02
N LEU A 82 -10.18 -0.10 3.38
CA LEU A 82 -8.90 -0.79 3.23
C LEU A 82 -7.86 0.09 2.49
N VAL A 83 -8.30 0.85 1.48
CA VAL A 83 -7.43 1.78 0.75
C VAL A 83 -7.01 2.95 1.65
N GLN A 84 -7.92 3.55 2.42
CA GLN A 84 -7.59 4.66 3.32
C GLN A 84 -6.57 4.27 4.39
N GLU A 85 -6.75 3.11 5.01
CA GLU A 85 -5.81 2.55 5.98
C GLU A 85 -4.43 2.31 5.36
N LEU A 86 -4.38 1.75 4.13
CA LEU A 86 -3.12 1.60 3.40
C LEU A 86 -2.46 2.95 3.13
N ILE A 87 -3.20 3.95 2.63
CA ILE A 87 -2.64 5.29 2.38
C ILE A 87 -2.00 5.87 3.65
N GLN A 88 -2.69 5.81 4.79
CA GLN A 88 -2.15 6.33 6.05
C GLN A 88 -0.87 5.60 6.46
N SER A 89 -0.86 4.27 6.39
CA SER A 89 0.32 3.45 6.69
C SER A 89 1.49 3.78 5.75
N ARG A 90 1.23 3.88 4.45
CA ARG A 90 2.24 4.14 3.43
C ARG A 90 2.83 5.54 3.55
N ARG A 91 2.03 6.58 3.82
CA ARG A 91 2.52 7.95 4.08
C ARG A 91 3.49 7.98 5.26
N ALA A 92 3.10 7.37 6.38
CA ALA A 92 3.96 7.31 7.56
C ALA A 92 5.29 6.59 7.29
N VAL A 93 5.26 5.50 6.52
CA VAL A 93 6.49 4.80 6.12
C VAL A 93 7.32 5.63 5.14
N HIS A 94 6.71 6.26 4.14
CA HIS A 94 7.40 7.07 3.14
C HIS A 94 8.14 8.24 3.80
N GLU A 95 7.48 8.94 4.72
CA GLU A 95 8.08 10.03 5.51
C GLU A 95 9.24 9.55 6.39
N LEU A 96 9.07 8.41 7.07
CA LEU A 96 10.11 7.82 7.92
C LEU A 96 11.35 7.45 7.12
N VAL A 97 11.15 6.76 5.99
CA VAL A 97 12.23 6.37 5.09
C VAL A 97 12.91 7.60 4.48
N GLY A 98 12.13 8.61 4.06
CA GLY A 98 12.66 9.86 3.53
C GLY A 98 13.53 10.60 4.53
N ALA A 99 13.08 10.74 5.78
CA ALA A 99 13.86 11.37 6.85
C ALA A 99 15.19 10.64 7.12
N GLN A 100 15.22 9.32 6.99
CA GLN A 100 16.44 8.54 7.14
C GLN A 100 17.39 8.71 5.93
N LEU A 101 16.86 8.73 4.71
CA LEU A 101 17.65 9.01 3.50
C LEU A 101 18.29 10.40 3.53
N ASP A 102 17.62 11.37 4.15
CA ASP A 102 18.13 12.73 4.36
C ASP A 102 19.14 12.84 5.52
N GLY A 103 19.42 11.74 6.23
CA GLY A 103 20.32 11.73 7.39
C GLY A 103 19.72 12.38 8.65
N ARG A 104 18.40 12.63 8.69
CA ARG A 104 17.71 13.29 9.81
C ARG A 104 17.34 12.33 10.95
N ARG A 105 17.52 11.01 10.77
CA ARG A 105 17.15 9.96 11.74
C ARG A 105 18.05 8.72 11.60
N ALA A 106 18.41 8.08 12.71
CA ALA A 106 19.18 6.82 12.72
C ALA A 106 18.29 5.60 12.47
N PHE A 107 18.89 4.49 12.01
CA PHE A 107 18.17 3.36 11.38
C PHE A 107 17.83 2.18 12.31
N ASP A 108 18.49 2.09 13.46
CA ASP A 108 18.69 0.81 14.14
C ASP A 108 17.43 0.23 14.81
N GLU A 109 16.54 1.07 15.34
CA GLU A 109 15.31 0.60 16.01
C GLU A 109 14.12 0.42 15.06
N ASP A 110 14.14 1.08 13.91
CA ASP A 110 12.98 1.17 13.00
C ASP A 110 12.91 0.01 11.98
N LEU A 111 14.02 -0.69 11.71
CA LEU A 111 14.11 -1.78 10.71
C LEU A 111 13.09 -2.89 10.93
N ARG A 112 12.96 -3.34 12.17
CA ARG A 112 12.05 -4.44 12.53
C ARG A 112 10.60 -4.01 12.35
N ALA A 113 10.25 -2.82 12.83
CA ALA A 113 8.91 -2.27 12.68
C ALA A 113 8.58 -2.05 11.20
N LEU A 114 9.55 -1.60 10.41
CA LEU A 114 9.40 -1.39 8.98
C LEU A 114 9.14 -2.70 8.24
N GLY A 115 9.94 -3.75 8.46
CA GLY A 115 9.72 -5.06 7.84
C GLY A 115 8.36 -5.68 8.20
N LEU A 116 7.88 -5.49 9.43
CA LEU A 116 6.52 -5.91 9.81
C LEU A 116 5.43 -5.11 9.09
N LYS A 117 5.61 -3.78 8.97
CA LYS A 117 4.67 -2.91 8.27
C LYS A 117 4.58 -3.25 6.78
N GLU A 118 5.69 -3.53 6.11
CA GLU A 118 5.69 -3.91 4.70
C GLU A 118 4.94 -5.23 4.44
N ARG A 119 5.16 -6.24 5.29
CA ARG A 119 4.41 -7.51 5.19
C ARG A 119 2.91 -7.31 5.45
N ALA A 120 2.56 -6.50 6.44
CA ALA A 120 1.16 -6.19 6.74
C ALA A 120 0.49 -5.44 5.56
N ALA A 121 1.18 -4.49 4.94
CA ALA A 121 0.68 -3.79 3.77
C ALA A 121 0.47 -4.73 2.58
N ALA A 122 1.39 -5.66 2.32
CA ALA A 122 1.22 -6.67 1.27
C ALA A 122 0.00 -7.58 1.50
N GLN A 123 -0.25 -7.98 2.75
CA GLN A 123 -1.44 -8.77 3.11
C GLN A 123 -2.73 -7.96 2.93
N GLN A 124 -2.72 -6.68 3.34
CA GLN A 124 -3.88 -5.80 3.20
C GLN A 124 -4.18 -5.46 1.73
N ALA A 125 -3.16 -5.25 0.90
CA ALA A 125 -3.32 -5.07 -0.54
C ALA A 125 -3.85 -6.34 -1.22
N ARG A 126 -3.43 -7.54 -0.79
CA ARG A 126 -4.05 -8.79 -1.25
C ARG A 126 -5.53 -8.87 -0.88
N LYS A 127 -5.87 -8.54 0.36
CA LYS A 127 -7.28 -8.50 0.82
C LYS A 127 -8.12 -7.51 0.01
N LEU A 128 -7.55 -6.36 -0.35
CA LEU A 128 -8.19 -5.39 -1.25
C LEU A 128 -8.47 -6.00 -2.63
N CYS A 129 -7.49 -6.68 -3.24
CA CYS A 129 -7.68 -7.40 -4.51
C CYS A 129 -8.83 -8.42 -4.40
N ASP A 130 -8.83 -9.23 -3.35
CA ASP A 130 -9.84 -10.27 -3.15
C ASP A 130 -11.24 -9.66 -2.87
N THR A 131 -11.29 -8.49 -2.23
CA THR A 131 -12.54 -7.74 -2.03
C THR A 131 -13.08 -7.22 -3.35
N LEU A 132 -12.24 -6.58 -4.18
CA LEU A 132 -12.66 -6.02 -5.47
C LEU A 132 -13.06 -7.11 -6.48
N LYS A 133 -12.43 -8.29 -6.45
CA LYS A 133 -12.82 -9.45 -7.27
C LYS A 133 -14.24 -9.95 -7.00
N ARG A 134 -14.78 -9.72 -5.80
CA ARG A 134 -16.14 -10.16 -5.43
C ARG A 134 -17.23 -9.20 -5.88
N ILE A 135 -16.85 -7.97 -6.23
CA ILE A 135 -17.72 -6.88 -6.66
C ILE A 135 -17.64 -6.70 -8.19
N HIS A 136 -16.67 -7.35 -8.84
CA HIS A 136 -16.55 -7.45 -10.29
C HIS A 136 -17.39 -8.61 -10.81
#